data_AF-A0A957R2B6-F1
#
_entry.id   AF-A0A957R2B6-F1
#
_cell.length_a   1.000
_cell.length_b   1.000
_cell.length_c   1.000
_cell.angle_alpha   90.00
_cell.angle_beta   90.00
_cell.angle_gamma   90.00
#
_symmetry.space_group_name_H-M   'P 1'
#
loop_
_entity.id
_entity.type
_entity.pdbx_description
1 polymer ?
#
loop_
_entity_poly.entity_id
_entity_poly.type
_entity_poly.pdbx_seq_one_letter_code
_entity_poly.pdbx_strand_id
1 'polypeptide(L)'
;MPQRYRLYAPRDLRRESFDLPPLGPHDVHLRSRLGAISSGTESAWYFGTDPNLAPGFKPLRFDHPTFPRFLGYEKVAEVVAIGSEVDGVAAGQRVIAPYGHATEYIWPADQLAPIPDDIRDEEAVFSTLFNVAAQAIRRSELQLGDDVFVTGAGVVGLACIISARLAGANRIIVSDRQPARLALARQFGAD
;
A
#
# COMPACT_ATOMS: atom_id res chain seq x y z
N MET A 1 -17.84 -17.97 -5.02
CA MET A 1 -18.16 -16.89 -4.07
C MET A 1 -16.88 -16.19 -3.66
N PRO A 2 -16.86 -14.85 -3.72
CA PRO A 2 -15.77 -14.01 -3.25
C PRO A 2 -15.36 -14.33 -1.81
N GLN A 3 -14.07 -14.18 -1.54
CA GLN A 3 -13.39 -14.45 -0.26
C GLN A 3 -12.67 -13.20 0.23
N ARG A 4 -12.66 -12.96 1.54
CA ARG A 4 -11.91 -11.89 2.19
C ARG A 4 -11.34 -12.30 3.55
N TYR A 5 -10.35 -11.55 4.02
CA TYR A 5 -9.83 -11.65 5.38
C TYR A 5 -10.33 -10.47 6.22
N ARG A 6 -10.73 -10.77 7.46
CA ARG A 6 -11.18 -9.79 8.44
C ARG A 6 -10.59 -10.11 9.81
N LEU A 7 -10.07 -9.08 10.47
CA LEU A 7 -9.48 -9.19 11.80
C LEU A 7 -10.55 -8.84 12.84
N TYR A 8 -10.92 -9.80 13.69
CA TYR A 8 -12.00 -9.66 14.68
C TYR A 8 -11.50 -9.27 16.08
N ALA A 9 -10.22 -9.51 16.36
CA ALA A 9 -9.49 -9.13 17.56
C ALA A 9 -7.98 -9.33 17.26
N PRO A 10 -7.05 -8.89 18.13
CA PRO A 10 -5.66 -9.28 18.00
C PRO A 10 -5.52 -10.81 17.87
N ARG A 11 -4.78 -11.24 16.85
CA ARG A 11 -4.53 -12.63 16.47
C ARG A 11 -5.76 -13.43 16.02
N ASP A 12 -6.90 -12.79 15.82
CA ASP A 12 -8.14 -13.41 15.35
C ASP A 12 -8.43 -13.00 13.90
N LEU A 13 -7.57 -13.44 12.99
CA LEU A 13 -7.72 -13.23 11.55
C LEU A 13 -8.54 -14.36 10.95
N ARG A 14 -9.69 -14.04 10.38
CA ARG A 14 -10.60 -15.02 9.78
C ARG A 14 -10.72 -14.80 8.29
N ARG A 15 -10.77 -15.90 7.55
CA ARG A 15 -11.20 -15.91 6.14
C ARG A 15 -12.71 -16.11 6.11
N GLU A 16 -13.40 -15.28 5.36
CA GLU A 16 -14.86 -15.36 5.21
C GLU A 16 -15.28 -15.21 3.75
N SER A 17 -16.39 -15.87 3.41
CA SER A 17 -17.08 -15.67 2.15
C SER A 17 -18.02 -14.47 2.28
N PHE A 18 -18.24 -13.76 1.18
CA PHE A 18 -19.19 -12.63 1.16
C PHE A 18 -19.82 -12.49 -0.22
N ASP A 19 -20.95 -11.78 -0.27
CA ASP A 19 -21.59 -11.39 -1.50
C ASP A 19 -21.08 -10.02 -1.95
N LEU A 20 -20.77 -9.90 -3.25
CA LEU A 20 -20.50 -8.59 -3.82
C LEU A 20 -21.81 -7.79 -3.85
N PRO A 21 -21.74 -6.47 -3.56
CA PRO A 21 -22.86 -5.61 -3.89
C PRO A 21 -23.11 -5.63 -5.41
N PRO A 22 -24.30 -5.21 -5.87
CA PRO A 22 -24.55 -5.09 -7.31
C PRO A 22 -23.57 -4.10 -7.95
N LEU A 23 -23.18 -4.36 -9.19
CA LEU A 23 -22.40 -3.43 -10.00
C LEU A 23 -23.26 -2.22 -10.36
N GLY A 24 -22.95 -1.05 -9.80
CA GLY A 24 -23.61 0.20 -10.12
C GLY A 24 -23.17 0.78 -11.48
N PRO A 25 -23.89 1.79 -12.00
CA PRO A 25 -23.61 2.39 -13.30
C PRO A 25 -22.24 3.08 -13.38
N HIS A 26 -21.71 3.58 -12.27
CA HIS A 26 -20.40 4.26 -12.19
C HIS A 26 -19.31 3.40 -11.50
N ASP A 27 -19.61 2.14 -11.23
CA ASP A 27 -18.70 1.24 -10.53
C ASP A 27 -17.94 0.34 -11.50
N VAL A 28 -16.85 -0.26 -11.01
CA VAL A 28 -16.15 -1.37 -11.64
C VAL A 28 -16.18 -2.60 -10.75
N HIS A 29 -16.25 -3.77 -11.39
CA HIS A 29 -15.97 -5.04 -10.73
C HIS A 29 -14.50 -5.37 -10.91
N LEU A 30 -13.78 -5.51 -9.80
CA LEU A 30 -12.36 -5.82 -9.77
C LEU A 30 -12.11 -7.24 -9.27
N ARG A 31 -11.07 -7.89 -9.80
CA ARG A 31 -10.51 -9.14 -9.28
C ARG A 31 -9.06 -8.94 -8.89
N SER A 32 -8.73 -9.26 -7.64
CA SER A 32 -7.36 -9.15 -7.13
C SER A 32 -6.43 -10.12 -7.86
N ARG A 33 -5.25 -9.62 -8.23
CA ARG A 33 -4.16 -10.39 -8.86
C ARG A 33 -3.05 -10.68 -7.86
N LEU A 34 -2.62 -9.64 -7.13
CA LEU A 34 -1.54 -9.68 -6.16
C LEU A 34 -1.85 -8.72 -5.01
N GLY A 35 -1.65 -9.16 -3.76
CA GLY A 35 -1.70 -8.30 -2.58
C GLY A 35 -0.43 -8.46 -1.76
N ALA A 36 0.13 -7.35 -1.29
CA ALA A 36 1.23 -7.33 -0.34
C ALA A 36 0.70 -7.12 1.09
N ILE A 37 1.49 -7.55 2.06
CA ILE A 37 1.18 -7.41 3.48
C ILE A 37 2.11 -6.35 4.06
N SER A 38 1.55 -5.29 4.63
CA SER A 38 2.35 -4.32 5.37
C SER A 38 2.80 -4.89 6.70
N SER A 39 4.08 -5.26 6.77
CA SER A 39 4.69 -5.80 7.98
C SER A 39 4.73 -4.81 9.15
N GLY A 40 4.52 -3.51 8.91
CA GLY A 40 4.42 -2.51 9.96
C GLY A 40 3.01 -2.46 10.52
N THR A 41 2.12 -1.81 9.77
CA THR A 41 0.76 -1.49 10.21
C THR A 41 -0.09 -2.73 10.43
N GLU A 42 -0.13 -3.66 9.47
CA GLU A 42 -1.02 -4.83 9.59
C GLU A 42 -0.54 -5.78 10.68
N SER A 43 0.78 -5.89 10.90
CA SER A 43 1.32 -6.65 12.02
C SER A 43 1.00 -5.98 13.36
N ALA A 44 1.10 -4.66 13.45
CA ALA A 44 0.72 -3.94 14.67
C ALA A 44 -0.76 -4.15 15.02
N TRP A 45 -1.65 -4.15 14.03
CA TRP A 45 -3.06 -4.50 14.23
C TRP A 45 -3.26 -5.96 14.60
N TYR A 46 -2.61 -6.88 13.90
CA TYR A 46 -2.71 -8.32 14.16
C TYR A 46 -2.21 -8.67 15.56
N PHE A 47 -1.12 -8.07 16.03
CA PHE A 47 -0.60 -8.35 17.38
C PHE A 47 -1.23 -7.49 18.47
N GLY A 48 -2.05 -6.50 18.13
CA GLY A 48 -2.66 -5.58 19.09
C GLY A 48 -1.65 -4.62 19.73
N THR A 49 -0.57 -4.31 19.01
CA THR A 49 0.51 -3.41 19.46
C THR A 49 0.46 -2.04 18.79
N ASP A 50 -0.61 -1.74 18.06
CA ASP A 50 -0.79 -0.45 17.42
C ASP A 50 -0.96 0.65 18.47
N PRO A 51 -0.04 1.64 18.54
CA PRO A 51 -0.14 2.73 19.51
C PRO A 51 -1.40 3.57 19.31
N ASN A 52 -2.00 3.57 18.11
CA ASN A 52 -3.25 4.29 17.85
C ASN A 52 -4.45 3.69 18.59
N LEU A 53 -4.35 2.44 19.06
CA LEU A 53 -5.36 1.77 19.88
C LEU A 53 -5.22 2.07 21.37
N ALA A 54 -4.16 2.79 21.79
CA ALA A 54 -3.96 3.14 23.19
C ALA A 54 -4.97 4.21 23.66
N PRO A 55 -5.49 4.12 24.90
CA PRO A 55 -6.38 5.14 25.45
C PRO A 55 -5.74 6.54 25.41
N GLY A 56 -6.43 7.50 24.77
CA GLY A 56 -5.99 8.90 24.69
C GLY A 56 -5.24 9.29 23.40
N PHE A 57 -4.95 8.35 22.50
CA PHE A 57 -4.40 8.68 21.19
C PHE A 57 -5.52 9.08 20.21
N LYS A 58 -5.38 10.22 19.53
CA LYS A 58 -6.33 10.62 18.47
C LYS A 58 -5.97 9.86 17.20
N PRO A 59 -6.83 8.97 16.66
CA PRO A 59 -6.54 8.27 15.43
C PRO A 59 -6.31 9.27 14.30
N LEU A 60 -5.31 8.99 13.45
CA LEU A 60 -5.21 9.63 12.14
C LEU A 60 -6.48 9.29 11.34
N ARG A 61 -6.97 10.25 10.53
CA ARG A 61 -8.33 10.32 9.94
C ARG A 61 -8.86 9.09 9.17
N PHE A 62 -8.08 8.02 9.02
CA PHE A 62 -8.44 6.81 8.28
C PHE A 62 -8.37 5.52 9.13
N ASP A 63 -8.06 5.62 10.41
CA ASP A 63 -7.96 4.46 11.31
C ASP A 63 -9.32 4.23 11.97
N HIS A 64 -10.01 3.15 11.64
CA HIS A 64 -11.09 2.61 12.47
C HIS A 64 -10.41 1.88 13.64
N PRO A 65 -10.40 2.45 14.86
CA PRO A 65 -9.64 1.89 15.98
C PRO A 65 -10.35 0.68 16.60
N THR A 66 -11.36 0.13 15.94
CA THR A 66 -12.22 -0.91 16.48
C THR A 66 -12.25 -2.12 15.58
N PHE A 67 -12.19 -3.28 16.22
CA PHE A 67 -12.51 -4.54 15.57
C PHE A 67 -14.03 -4.71 15.43
N PRO A 68 -14.53 -5.46 14.44
CA PRO A 68 -13.76 -6.12 13.38
C PRO A 68 -13.35 -5.15 12.25
N ARG A 69 -12.13 -5.33 11.72
CA ARG A 69 -11.53 -4.45 10.69
C ARG A 69 -10.96 -5.21 9.50
N PHE A 70 -10.88 -4.53 8.37
CA PHE A 70 -10.14 -5.02 7.21
C PHE A 70 -8.65 -4.68 7.33
N LEU A 71 -7.79 -5.53 6.77
CA LEU A 71 -6.39 -5.21 6.50
C LEU A 71 -6.15 -5.16 4.99
N GLY A 72 -4.93 -4.82 4.58
CA GLY A 72 -4.52 -4.78 3.18
C GLY A 72 -4.82 -3.45 2.48
N TYR A 73 -3.79 -2.85 1.91
CA TYR A 73 -3.87 -1.57 1.17
C TYR A 73 -2.80 -1.46 0.07
N GLU A 74 -2.11 -2.56 -0.21
CA GLU A 74 -1.06 -2.69 -1.22
C GLU A 74 -1.47 -3.83 -2.15
N LYS A 75 -2.04 -3.51 -3.31
CA LYS A 75 -2.67 -4.54 -4.14
C LYS A 75 -2.85 -4.10 -5.57
N VAL A 76 -2.73 -5.07 -6.46
CA VAL A 76 -3.02 -4.99 -7.88
C VAL A 76 -4.28 -5.79 -8.18
N ALA A 77 -5.18 -5.21 -8.96
CA ALA A 77 -6.38 -5.88 -9.45
C ALA A 77 -6.55 -5.68 -10.95
N GLU A 78 -7.40 -6.51 -11.53
CA GLU A 78 -7.86 -6.43 -12.91
C GLU A 78 -9.32 -6.01 -12.92
N VAL A 79 -9.69 -5.14 -13.85
CA VAL A 79 -11.10 -4.81 -14.12
C VAL A 79 -11.75 -5.99 -14.84
N VAL A 80 -12.76 -6.59 -14.22
CA VAL A 80 -13.54 -7.70 -14.77
C VAL A 80 -14.73 -7.18 -15.58
N ALA A 81 -15.43 -6.19 -15.05
CA ALA A 81 -16.60 -5.57 -15.68
C ALA A 81 -16.71 -4.10 -15.26
N ILE A 82 -17.43 -3.31 -16.05
CA ILE A 82 -17.66 -1.89 -15.84
C ILE A 82 -19.16 -1.60 -15.82
N GLY A 83 -19.57 -0.61 -15.04
CA GLY A 83 -20.92 -0.07 -15.06
C GLY A 83 -21.25 0.61 -16.39
N SER A 84 -22.55 0.81 -16.65
CA SER A 84 -23.05 1.36 -17.92
C SER A 84 -22.65 2.81 -18.20
N GLU A 85 -22.23 3.55 -17.18
CA GLU A 85 -21.85 4.96 -17.23
C GLU A 85 -20.39 5.18 -16.84
N VAL A 86 -19.55 4.15 -17.03
CA VAL A 86 -18.09 4.22 -16.85
C VAL A 86 -17.42 4.47 -18.19
N ASP A 87 -16.70 5.58 -18.28
CA ASP A 87 -15.83 5.92 -19.40
C ASP A 87 -14.35 5.87 -18.98
N GLY A 88 -13.44 5.62 -19.92
CA GLY A 88 -11.99 5.68 -19.70
C GLY A 88 -11.37 4.50 -18.94
N VAL A 89 -12.17 3.49 -18.58
CA VAL A 89 -11.71 2.23 -17.97
C VAL A 89 -12.24 1.06 -18.78
N ALA A 90 -11.39 0.06 -19.04
CA ALA A 90 -11.75 -1.13 -19.81
C ALA A 90 -11.59 -2.42 -19.00
N ALA A 91 -12.39 -3.44 -19.34
CA ALA A 91 -12.15 -4.80 -18.84
C ALA A 91 -10.76 -5.30 -19.28
N GLY A 92 -10.09 -6.04 -18.39
CA GLY A 92 -8.69 -6.46 -18.54
C GLY A 92 -7.66 -5.43 -18.07
N GLN A 93 -8.05 -4.17 -17.85
CA GLN A 93 -7.14 -3.14 -17.38
C GLN A 93 -6.67 -3.43 -15.95
N ARG A 94 -5.37 -3.26 -15.72
CA ARG A 94 -4.76 -3.40 -14.40
C ARG A 94 -4.80 -2.08 -13.64
N VAL A 95 -5.12 -2.15 -12.36
CA VAL A 95 -5.28 -0.99 -11.47
C VAL A 95 -4.70 -1.27 -10.09
N ILE A 96 -4.29 -0.22 -9.39
CA ILE A 96 -4.09 -0.30 -7.95
C ILE A 96 -5.46 -0.47 -7.29
N ALA A 97 -5.57 -1.53 -6.50
CA ALA A 97 -6.84 -2.01 -5.98
C ALA A 97 -7.20 -1.34 -4.65
N PRO A 98 -8.49 -1.31 -4.29
CA PRO A 98 -8.95 -0.67 -3.06
C PRO A 98 -8.52 -1.43 -1.79
N TYR A 99 -8.78 -0.85 -0.63
CA TYR A 99 -8.48 -1.41 0.69
C TYR A 99 -9.15 -2.78 0.93
N GLY A 100 -8.56 -3.63 1.78
CA GLY A 100 -9.03 -4.96 2.11
C GLY A 100 -8.18 -6.08 1.49
N HIS A 101 -7.95 -7.17 2.22
CA HIS A 101 -7.49 -8.43 1.63
C HIS A 101 -8.69 -9.26 1.19
N ALA A 102 -9.15 -9.05 -0.04
CA ALA A 102 -10.24 -9.81 -0.66
C ALA A 102 -9.93 -10.13 -2.11
N THR A 103 -10.65 -11.10 -2.63
CA THR A 103 -10.49 -11.62 -4.00
C THR A 103 -11.18 -10.76 -5.05
N GLU A 104 -12.27 -10.07 -4.68
CA GLU A 104 -13.09 -9.30 -5.61
C GLU A 104 -13.68 -8.06 -4.93
N TYR A 105 -14.00 -7.02 -5.73
CA TYR A 105 -14.55 -5.75 -5.26
C TYR A 105 -15.54 -5.16 -6.26
N ILE A 106 -16.52 -4.42 -5.76
CA ILE A 106 -17.16 -3.35 -6.52
C ILE A 106 -16.58 -2.03 -6.00
N TRP A 107 -16.14 -1.16 -6.90
CA TRP A 107 -15.47 0.08 -6.54
C TRP A 107 -15.81 1.22 -7.50
N PRO A 108 -15.87 2.49 -7.05
CA PRO A 108 -16.08 3.63 -7.94
C PRO A 108 -14.98 3.72 -9.02
N ALA A 109 -15.38 3.89 -10.28
CA ALA A 109 -14.43 3.95 -11.40
C ALA A 109 -13.49 5.16 -11.34
N ASP A 110 -13.95 6.28 -10.77
CA ASP A 110 -13.22 7.54 -10.64
C ASP A 110 -12.10 7.52 -9.57
N GLN A 111 -12.04 6.45 -8.77
CA GLN A 111 -11.03 6.26 -7.72
C GLN A 111 -9.95 5.24 -8.09
N LEU A 112 -9.90 4.80 -9.35
CA LEU A 112 -8.91 3.85 -9.82
C LEU A 112 -7.61 4.57 -10.22
N ALA A 113 -6.49 3.92 -9.91
CA ALA A 113 -5.18 4.31 -10.46
C ALA A 113 -4.73 3.25 -11.46
N PRO A 114 -4.68 3.55 -12.77
CA PRO A 114 -4.26 2.59 -13.79
C PRO A 114 -2.78 2.22 -13.66
N ILE A 115 -2.46 0.97 -13.99
CA ILE A 115 -1.07 0.48 -14.04
C ILE A 115 -0.65 0.40 -15.51
N PRO A 116 0.46 1.06 -15.92
CA PRO A 116 1.00 0.94 -17.26
C PRO A 116 1.36 -0.50 -17.63
N ASP A 117 1.22 -0.86 -18.92
CA ASP A 117 1.38 -2.24 -19.41
C ASP A 117 2.80 -2.80 -19.22
N ASP A 118 3.81 -1.94 -19.22
CA ASP A 118 5.22 -2.30 -19.06
C ASP A 118 5.63 -2.53 -17.59
N ILE A 119 4.78 -2.17 -16.62
CA ILE A 119 5.04 -2.37 -15.20
C ILE A 119 4.48 -3.72 -14.74
N ARG A 120 5.30 -4.53 -14.05
CA ARG A 120 4.88 -5.83 -13.52
C ARG A 120 4.03 -5.66 -12.26
N ASP A 121 3.19 -6.64 -11.95
CA ASP A 121 2.32 -6.59 -10.77
C ASP A 121 3.15 -6.49 -9.47
N GLU A 122 4.29 -7.19 -9.42
CA GLU A 122 5.23 -7.17 -8.29
C GLU A 122 5.92 -5.82 -8.10
N GLU A 123 5.95 -4.97 -9.12
CA GLU A 123 6.49 -3.60 -9.03
C GLU A 123 5.37 -2.63 -8.64
N ALA A 124 4.21 -2.75 -9.30
CA ALA A 124 3.06 -1.88 -9.08
C ALA A 124 2.50 -1.98 -7.65
N VAL A 125 2.58 -3.16 -7.02
CA VAL A 125 2.09 -3.35 -5.64
C VAL A 125 2.81 -2.46 -4.62
N PHE A 126 4.05 -2.04 -4.91
CA PHE A 126 4.81 -1.11 -4.05
C PHE A 126 4.41 0.36 -4.23
N SER A 127 3.51 0.70 -5.15
CA SER A 127 3.08 2.09 -5.41
C SER A 127 2.59 2.81 -4.16
N THR A 128 1.81 2.15 -3.28
CA THR A 128 1.37 2.72 -2.01
C THR A 128 2.55 3.07 -1.09
N LEU A 129 3.58 2.23 -1.05
CA LEU A 129 4.80 2.48 -0.27
C LEU A 129 5.61 3.63 -0.86
N PHE A 130 5.72 3.71 -2.18
CA PHE A 130 6.37 4.83 -2.85
C PHE A 130 5.60 6.14 -2.69
N ASN A 131 4.28 6.11 -2.57
CA ASN A 131 3.50 7.30 -2.22
C ASN A 131 3.87 7.82 -0.82
N VAL A 132 4.00 6.92 0.17
CA VAL A 132 4.48 7.28 1.51
C VAL A 132 5.89 7.89 1.46
N ALA A 133 6.81 7.26 0.72
CA ALA A 133 8.17 7.78 0.55
C ALA A 133 8.19 9.15 -0.14
N ALA A 134 7.42 9.33 -1.21
CA ALA A 134 7.30 10.60 -1.91
C ALA A 134 6.76 11.72 -1.00
N GLN A 135 5.80 11.41 -0.13
CA GLN A 135 5.33 12.35 0.88
C GLN A 135 6.42 12.71 1.89
N ALA A 136 7.24 11.73 2.32
CA ALA A 136 8.36 11.99 3.21
C ALA A 136 9.40 12.93 2.56
N ILE A 137 9.80 12.66 1.31
CA ILE A 137 10.73 13.51 0.57
C ILE A 137 10.18 14.92 0.36
N ARG A 138 8.90 15.05 -0.01
CA ARG A 138 8.28 16.37 -0.17
C ARG A 138 8.24 17.16 1.15
N ARG A 139 7.95 16.49 2.27
CA ARG A 139 7.89 17.12 3.60
C ARG A 139 9.26 17.39 4.22
N SER A 140 10.31 16.72 3.76
CA SER A 140 11.68 17.03 4.17
C SER A 140 12.23 18.26 3.46
N GLU A 141 11.49 18.80 2.47
CA GLU A 141 11.90 19.95 1.65
C GLU A 141 13.25 19.75 0.96
N LEU A 142 13.58 18.49 0.64
CA LEU A 142 14.83 18.10 0.00
C LEU A 142 15.06 18.90 -1.29
N GLN A 143 16.23 19.52 -1.41
CA GLN A 143 16.68 20.18 -2.63
C GLN A 143 17.75 19.34 -3.35
N LEU A 144 17.94 19.64 -4.64
CA LEU A 144 19.00 19.05 -5.45
C LEU A 144 20.37 19.34 -4.80
N GLY A 145 21.13 18.28 -4.51
CA GLY A 145 22.46 18.38 -3.92
C GLY A 145 22.50 18.31 -2.39
N ASP A 146 21.35 18.21 -1.71
CA ASP A 146 21.30 18.02 -0.26
C ASP A 146 21.74 16.61 0.14
N ASP A 147 22.27 16.48 1.36
CA ASP A 147 22.56 15.20 1.99
C ASP A 147 21.37 14.69 2.81
N VAL A 148 21.11 13.38 2.74
CA VAL A 148 19.99 12.71 3.40
C VAL A 148 20.51 11.66 4.39
N PHE A 149 19.94 11.65 5.58
CA PHE A 149 20.12 10.56 6.54
C PHE A 149 18.83 9.76 6.71
N VAL A 150 18.90 8.45 6.47
CA VAL A 150 17.78 7.51 6.63
C VAL A 150 18.02 6.60 7.84
N THR A 151 17.09 6.63 8.80
CA THR A 151 17.10 5.73 9.94
C THR A 151 16.21 4.50 9.67
N GLY A 152 16.83 3.34 9.58
CA GLY A 152 16.20 2.06 9.21
C GLY A 152 16.20 1.78 7.71
N ALA A 153 16.65 0.59 7.33
CA ALA A 153 16.68 0.06 5.96
C ALA A 153 15.62 -1.05 5.76
N GLY A 154 14.46 -0.91 6.41
CA GLY A 154 13.26 -1.70 6.09
C GLY A 154 12.63 -1.22 4.78
N VAL A 155 11.52 -1.84 4.35
CA VAL A 155 10.88 -1.53 3.05
C VAL A 155 10.57 -0.04 2.86
N VAL A 156 10.09 0.65 3.89
CA VAL A 156 9.83 2.10 3.84
C VAL A 156 11.14 2.89 3.71
N GLY A 157 12.17 2.53 4.47
CA GLY A 157 13.48 3.18 4.40
C GLY A 157 14.14 2.99 3.03
N LEU A 158 14.03 1.80 2.44
CA LEU A 158 14.51 1.52 1.09
C LEU A 158 13.75 2.34 0.04
N ALA A 159 12.43 2.46 0.16
CA ALA A 159 11.64 3.34 -0.71
C ALA A 159 12.08 4.81 -0.56
N CYS A 160 12.33 5.29 0.66
CA CYS A 160 12.88 6.63 0.89
C CYS A 160 14.27 6.83 0.29
N ILE A 161 15.16 5.82 0.36
CA ILE A 161 16.49 5.88 -0.27
C ILE A 161 16.36 6.04 -1.79
N ILE A 162 15.55 5.20 -2.43
CA ILE A 162 15.30 5.27 -3.88
C ILE A 162 14.70 6.63 -4.24
N SER A 163 13.67 7.08 -3.52
CA SER A 163 13.01 8.38 -3.76
C SER A 163 13.95 9.56 -3.54
N ALA A 164 14.80 9.55 -2.50
CA ALA A 164 15.77 10.60 -2.24
C ALA A 164 16.82 10.67 -3.37
N ARG A 165 17.29 9.52 -3.85
CA ARG A 165 18.25 9.47 -4.96
C ARG A 165 17.64 10.03 -6.25
N LEU A 166 16.40 9.65 -6.56
CA LEU A 166 15.66 10.17 -7.71
C LEU A 166 15.36 11.68 -7.58
N ALA A 167 15.18 12.19 -6.37
CA ALA A 167 14.99 13.60 -6.09
C ALA A 167 16.29 14.42 -6.13
N GLY A 168 17.45 13.78 -6.36
CA GLY A 168 18.73 14.46 -6.54
C GLY A 168 19.54 14.68 -5.27
N ALA A 169 19.33 13.85 -4.23
CA ALA A 169 20.21 13.86 -3.06
C ALA A 169 21.68 13.61 -3.48
N ASN A 170 22.60 14.37 -2.89
CA ASN A 170 24.04 14.23 -3.10
C ASN A 170 24.57 12.99 -2.38
N ARG A 171 24.45 12.95 -1.05
CA ARG A 171 24.81 11.80 -0.22
C ARG A 171 23.60 11.23 0.50
N ILE A 172 23.49 9.91 0.57
CA ILE A 172 22.44 9.20 1.29
C ILE A 172 23.07 8.24 2.29
N ILE A 173 23.10 8.64 3.56
CA ILE A 173 23.63 7.84 4.67
C ILE A 173 22.49 7.06 5.29
N VAL A 174 22.68 5.76 5.53
CA VAL A 174 21.67 4.89 6.15
C VAL A 174 22.20 4.22 7.41
N SER A 175 21.35 4.11 8.43
CA SER A 175 21.62 3.33 9.64
C SER A 175 20.62 2.19 9.78
N ASP A 176 21.09 0.96 9.91
CA ASP A 176 20.28 -0.21 10.27
C ASP A 176 21.15 -1.21 11.05
N ARG A 177 20.53 -2.09 11.83
CA ARG A 177 21.21 -3.11 12.63
C ARG A 177 21.50 -4.38 11.84
N GLN A 178 20.81 -4.58 10.71
CA GLN A 178 20.89 -5.81 9.91
C GLN A 178 21.82 -5.61 8.70
N PRO A 179 22.97 -6.32 8.63
CA PRO A 179 23.91 -6.19 7.51
C PRO A 179 23.28 -6.46 6.13
N ALA A 180 22.35 -7.41 6.04
CA ALA A 180 21.66 -7.73 4.80
C ALA A 180 20.81 -6.55 4.27
N ARG A 181 20.19 -5.77 5.17
CA ARG A 181 19.43 -4.57 4.80
C ARG A 181 20.34 -3.43 4.35
N LEU A 182 21.50 -3.27 5.01
CA LEU A 182 22.51 -2.30 4.59
C LEU A 182 23.10 -2.65 3.20
N ALA A 183 23.29 -3.93 2.91
CA ALA A 183 23.73 -4.37 1.59
C ALA A 183 22.69 -4.01 0.51
N LEU A 184 21.41 -4.23 0.78
CA LEU A 184 20.32 -3.86 -0.12
C LEU A 184 20.18 -2.33 -0.27
N ALA A 185 20.36 -1.58 0.82
CA ALA A 185 20.34 -0.12 0.80
C ALA A 185 21.41 0.46 -0.14
N ARG A 186 22.62 -0.11 -0.15
CA ARG A 186 23.68 0.27 -1.11
C ARG A 186 23.29 -0.03 -2.55
N GLN A 187 22.68 -1.19 -2.82
CA GLN A 187 22.18 -1.51 -4.16
C GLN A 187 21.11 -0.52 -4.64
N PHE A 188 20.36 0.07 -3.71
CA PHE A 188 19.31 1.05 -3.98
C PHE A 188 19.75 2.52 -3.89
N GLY A 189 21.05 2.78 -3.71
CA GLY A 189 21.63 4.12 -3.86
C GLY A 189 22.01 4.82 -2.56
N ALA A 190 22.11 4.12 -1.43
CA ALA A 190 22.82 4.62 -0.25
C ALA A 190 24.35 4.59 -0.45
N ASP A 191 25.06 5.57 0.12
CA ASP A 191 26.52 5.74 0.05
C ASP A 191 27.27 5.08 1.22
#